data_AF-A0A9P5XBT0-F1
#
_entry.id   AF-A0A9P5XBT0-F1
#
_cell.length_a   1.000
_cell.length_b   1.000
_cell.length_c   1.000
_cell.angle_alpha   90.00
_cell.angle_beta   90.00
_cell.angle_gamma   90.00
#
_symmetry.space_group_name_H-M   'P 1'
#
loop_
_entity.id
_entity.type
_entity.pdbx_description
1 polymer ?
#
loop_
_entity_poly.entity_id
_entity_poly.type
_entity_poly.pdbx_seq_one_letter_code
_entity_poly.pdbx_strand_id
1 'polypeptide(L)'
;MDAHRQRESKWMSLMGSIVPSQWRKNKKVKKLIHEGVPSSVRYLIWSHLTDGKAKVVPGVYFQLGNRDRIAAATMIDEDIKSCFQEQPHLQGKKGPVLALLQAYLTMVPDVQYTTGLTLIAGELLLHAPEEDAFWIFTSVMDTHLRPYFSSNSTQMEVDATLFSRVVENNDSQLAKKLYVDMGIEPSAVCAPWFSALFVSALPPEYVNRVWDLFLYEGIPLLFRVGFAVLTCCRRQILGATSSDVVLDYLQHPSPGWLPSTPEGFLSLAHSVKMKDDDMRKTRLKMEAQVKRQAQAQTPRHLPITTSISLPRS
;
A
#
# COMPACT_ATOMS: atom_id res chain seq x y z
N MET A 1 -19.15 -26.43 6.18
CA MET A 1 -18.04 -26.46 7.16
C MET A 1 -16.82 -27.22 6.64
N ASP A 2 -16.99 -28.35 5.93
CA ASP A 2 -15.85 -29.18 5.49
C ASP A 2 -14.94 -28.50 4.45
N ALA A 3 -15.49 -27.78 3.48
CA ALA A 3 -14.70 -27.07 2.47
C ALA A 3 -13.82 -25.95 3.05
N HIS A 4 -14.25 -25.33 4.16
CA HIS A 4 -13.46 -24.31 4.86
C HIS A 4 -12.28 -24.96 5.61
N ARG A 5 -12.55 -26.00 6.41
CA ARG A 5 -11.51 -26.76 7.13
C ARG A 5 -10.49 -27.39 6.18
N GLN A 6 -10.93 -27.89 5.03
CA GLN A 6 -10.04 -28.43 4.01
C GLN A 6 -9.12 -27.35 3.41
N ARG A 7 -9.62 -26.13 3.16
CA ARG A 7 -8.78 -25.01 2.69
C ARG A 7 -7.78 -24.59 3.76
N GLU A 8 -8.20 -24.51 5.01
CA GLU A 8 -7.31 -24.21 6.14
C GLU A 8 -6.19 -25.24 6.27
N SER A 9 -6.52 -26.53 6.26
CA SER A 9 -5.56 -27.63 6.35
C SER A 9 -4.53 -27.60 5.20
N LYS A 10 -4.96 -27.28 3.97
CA LYS A 10 -4.04 -27.10 2.82
C LYS A 10 -3.02 -25.99 3.07
N TRP A 11 -3.48 -24.85 3.60
CA TRP A 11 -2.60 -23.72 3.94
C TRP A 11 -1.61 -24.06 5.06
N MET A 12 -2.10 -24.71 6.13
CA MET A 12 -1.25 -25.14 7.25
C MET A 12 -0.17 -26.14 6.80
N SER A 13 -0.53 -27.12 5.96
CA SER A 13 0.43 -28.07 5.39
C SER A 13 1.47 -27.39 4.50
N LEU A 14 1.08 -26.38 3.74
CA LEU A 14 1.99 -25.63 2.89
C LEU A 14 3.00 -24.82 3.72
N MET A 15 2.56 -24.20 4.82
CA MET A 15 3.44 -23.49 5.77
C MET A 15 4.50 -24.38 6.38
N GLY A 16 4.16 -25.61 6.74
CA GLY A 16 5.14 -26.57 7.27
C GLY A 16 6.14 -27.10 6.24
N SER A 17 5.87 -26.97 4.94
CA SER A 17 6.63 -27.66 3.88
C SER A 17 7.46 -26.74 2.99
N ILE A 18 7.14 -25.44 2.92
CA ILE A 18 7.81 -24.49 2.04
C ILE A 18 8.29 -23.30 2.85
N VAL A 19 9.58 -22.99 2.78
CA VAL A 19 10.15 -21.81 3.45
C VAL A 19 9.65 -20.51 2.80
N PRO A 20 9.37 -19.44 3.58
CA PRO A 20 8.82 -18.17 3.10
C PRO A 20 9.46 -17.62 1.82
N SER A 21 10.79 -17.63 1.72
CA SER A 21 11.56 -17.10 0.59
C SER A 21 11.23 -17.74 -0.77
N GLN A 22 10.62 -18.92 -0.79
CA GLN A 22 10.26 -19.65 -2.01
C GLN A 22 8.78 -19.47 -2.42
N TRP A 23 7.95 -18.86 -1.57
CA TRP A 23 6.50 -18.84 -1.75
C TRP A 23 6.05 -18.12 -3.01
N ARG A 24 6.61 -16.94 -3.28
CA ARG A 24 6.22 -16.08 -4.42
C ARG A 24 6.46 -16.72 -5.81
N LYS A 25 7.26 -17.79 -5.87
CA LYS A 25 7.55 -18.54 -7.10
C LYS A 25 6.87 -19.92 -7.13
N ASN A 26 6.18 -20.30 -6.05
CA ASN A 26 5.63 -21.64 -5.91
C ASN A 26 4.25 -21.77 -6.57
N LYS A 27 4.10 -22.75 -7.48
CA LYS A 27 2.85 -22.99 -8.21
C LYS A 27 1.66 -23.36 -7.31
N LYS A 28 1.89 -24.08 -6.20
CA LYS A 28 0.83 -24.44 -5.25
C LYS A 28 0.36 -23.22 -4.47
N VAL A 29 1.28 -22.38 -4.01
CA VAL A 29 0.96 -21.09 -3.38
C VAL A 29 0.15 -20.23 -4.33
N LYS A 30 0.62 -20.07 -5.58
CA LYS A 30 -0.12 -19.34 -6.63
C LYS A 30 -1.55 -19.84 -6.76
N LYS A 31 -1.75 -21.15 -6.86
CA LYS A 31 -3.09 -21.72 -6.99
C LYS A 31 -3.97 -21.40 -5.77
N LEU A 32 -3.48 -21.66 -4.56
CA LEU A 32 -4.26 -21.47 -3.34
C LEU A 32 -4.56 -19.99 -3.05
N ILE A 33 -3.63 -19.08 -3.32
CA ILE A 33 -3.84 -17.65 -3.07
C ILE A 33 -4.95 -17.07 -3.97
N HIS A 34 -5.08 -17.56 -5.20
CA HIS A 34 -6.19 -17.21 -6.08
C HIS A 34 -7.51 -17.87 -5.66
N GLU A 35 -7.50 -19.06 -5.05
CA GLU A 35 -8.69 -19.72 -4.47
C GLU A 35 -9.18 -19.08 -3.15
N GLY A 36 -8.36 -18.23 -2.54
CA GLY A 36 -8.67 -17.45 -1.35
C GLY A 36 -8.09 -17.97 -0.05
N VAL A 37 -7.85 -17.05 0.88
CA VAL A 37 -7.28 -17.32 2.20
C VAL A 37 -8.38 -17.28 3.26
N PRO A 38 -8.60 -18.37 4.02
CA PRO A 38 -9.50 -18.36 5.16
C PRO A 38 -9.07 -17.34 6.22
N SER A 39 -10.02 -16.63 6.83
CA SER A 39 -9.72 -15.62 7.85
C SER A 39 -8.94 -16.18 9.05
N SER A 40 -9.18 -17.44 9.43
CA SER A 40 -8.49 -18.12 10.54
C SER A 40 -6.97 -18.20 10.39
N VAL A 41 -6.45 -18.20 9.16
CA VAL A 41 -5.01 -18.33 8.88
C VAL A 41 -4.43 -17.13 8.15
N ARG A 42 -5.23 -16.09 7.87
CA ARG A 42 -4.84 -14.99 6.98
C ARG A 42 -3.56 -14.30 7.42
N TYR A 43 -3.48 -13.90 8.69
CA TYR A 43 -2.27 -13.23 9.18
C TYR A 43 -1.02 -14.12 9.12
N LEU A 44 -1.17 -15.44 9.31
CA LEU A 44 -0.07 -16.39 9.17
C LEU A 44 0.42 -16.46 7.72
N ILE A 45 -0.51 -16.45 6.76
CA ILE A 45 -0.19 -16.40 5.32
C ILE A 45 0.49 -15.09 4.96
N TRP A 46 -0.01 -13.95 5.45
CA TRP A 46 0.61 -12.64 5.23
C TRP A 46 2.02 -12.57 5.83
N SER A 47 2.19 -13.09 7.04
CA SER A 47 3.49 -13.22 7.71
C SER A 47 4.49 -14.05 6.88
N HIS A 48 4.05 -15.16 6.27
CA HIS A 48 4.90 -15.96 5.37
C HIS A 48 5.18 -15.25 4.04
N LEU A 49 4.20 -14.63 3.40
CA LEU A 49 4.38 -13.94 2.11
C LEU A 49 5.30 -12.71 2.21
N THR A 50 5.39 -12.12 3.40
CA THR A 50 6.27 -10.98 3.70
C THR A 50 7.59 -11.39 4.32
N ASP A 51 7.80 -12.68 4.61
CA ASP A 51 8.95 -13.17 5.40
C ASP A 51 9.12 -12.36 6.72
N GLY A 52 8.00 -11.92 7.31
CA GLY A 52 8.00 -11.03 8.48
C GLY A 52 8.69 -11.66 9.69
N LYS A 53 8.55 -12.98 9.86
CA LYS A 53 9.19 -13.74 10.95
C LYS A 53 10.72 -13.68 10.91
N ALA A 54 11.33 -13.61 9.73
CA ALA A 54 12.78 -13.49 9.61
C ALA A 54 13.31 -12.13 10.09
N LYS A 55 12.44 -11.12 10.20
CA LYS A 55 12.78 -9.78 10.70
C LYS A 55 12.59 -9.62 12.21
N VAL A 56 11.95 -10.58 12.87
CA VAL A 56 11.61 -10.47 14.30
C VAL A 56 12.88 -10.37 15.13
N VAL A 57 13.00 -9.28 15.87
CA VAL A 57 14.02 -9.12 16.90
C VAL A 57 13.32 -9.07 18.26
N PRO A 58 13.46 -10.11 19.10
CA PRO A 58 12.73 -10.21 20.36
C PRO A 58 12.88 -8.95 21.24
N GLY A 59 11.75 -8.41 21.70
CA GLY A 59 11.69 -7.26 22.60
C GLY A 59 11.86 -5.89 21.94
N VAL A 60 12.28 -5.81 20.68
CA VAL A 60 12.48 -4.52 19.98
C VAL A 60 11.17 -3.75 19.83
N TYR A 61 10.08 -4.44 19.49
CA TYR A 61 8.77 -3.80 19.36
C TYR A 61 8.37 -3.07 20.65
N PHE A 62 8.45 -3.77 21.79
CA PHE A 62 8.13 -3.21 23.10
C PHE A 62 9.07 -2.06 23.50
N GLN A 63 10.37 -2.18 23.23
CA GLN A 63 11.34 -1.12 23.50
C GLN A 63 11.05 0.15 22.69
N LEU A 64 10.69 0.00 21.42
CA LEU A 64 10.34 1.12 20.55
C LEU A 64 9.01 1.77 20.97
N GLY A 65 8.00 0.98 21.34
CA GLY A 65 6.72 1.47 21.84
C GLY A 65 6.84 2.28 23.13
N ASN A 66 7.84 2.00 23.98
CA ASN A 66 8.08 2.73 25.23
C ASN A 66 8.94 4.00 25.08
N ARG A 67 9.39 4.34 23.87
CA ARG A 67 10.11 5.61 23.65
C ARG A 67 9.20 6.82 23.81
N ASP A 68 9.82 7.99 23.82
CA ASP A 68 9.11 9.26 23.84
C ASP A 68 8.11 9.36 22.69
N ARG A 69 7.00 10.05 22.98
CA ARG A 69 5.88 10.18 22.06
C ARG A 69 6.33 10.90 20.79
N ILE A 70 6.04 10.30 19.64
CA ILE A 70 6.36 10.90 18.33
C ILE A 70 5.49 12.12 18.03
N ALA A 71 6.01 13.04 17.20
CA ALA A 71 5.31 14.28 16.84
C ALA A 71 3.93 14.03 16.19
N ALA A 72 3.79 12.96 15.41
CA ALA A 72 2.55 12.60 14.72
C ALA A 72 1.47 11.97 15.62
N ALA A 73 1.75 11.72 16.90
CA ALA A 73 0.86 10.92 17.75
C ALA A 73 -0.55 11.52 17.92
N THR A 74 -0.70 12.84 17.93
CA THR A 74 -2.02 13.49 18.00
C THR A 74 -2.80 13.28 16.70
N MET A 75 -2.15 13.41 15.54
CA MET A 75 -2.79 13.16 14.24
C MET A 75 -3.18 11.68 14.10
N ILE A 76 -2.32 10.76 14.58
CA ILE A 76 -2.63 9.33 14.63
C ILE A 76 -3.89 9.09 15.47
N ASP A 77 -4.00 9.68 16.67
CA ASP A 77 -5.20 9.53 17.52
C ASP A 77 -6.48 10.02 16.84
N GLU A 78 -6.42 11.11 16.06
CA GLU A 78 -7.55 11.65 15.29
C GLU A 78 -7.93 10.75 14.12
N ASP A 79 -6.94 10.28 13.36
CA ASP A 79 -7.15 9.38 12.22
C ASP A 79 -7.70 8.02 12.67
N ILE A 80 -7.25 7.45 13.80
CA ILE A 80 -7.82 6.19 14.31
C ILE A 80 -9.31 6.38 14.62
N LYS A 81 -9.69 7.49 15.26
CA LYS A 81 -11.11 7.78 15.57
C LYS A 81 -11.94 7.95 14.30
N SER A 82 -11.38 8.56 13.27
CA SER A 82 -12.09 8.80 12.00
C SER A 82 -12.21 7.52 11.16
N CYS A 83 -11.13 6.77 11.00
CA CYS A 83 -11.04 5.60 10.13
C CYS A 83 -11.60 4.31 10.75
N PHE A 84 -11.55 4.18 12.08
CA PHE A 84 -11.91 2.95 12.81
C PHE A 84 -12.97 3.22 13.88
N GLN A 85 -14.02 3.96 13.50
CA GLN A 85 -15.13 4.35 14.38
C GLN A 85 -15.81 3.14 15.03
N GLU A 86 -15.99 2.06 14.27
CA GLU A 86 -16.66 0.84 14.71
C GLU A 86 -15.74 -0.14 15.45
N GLN A 87 -14.44 0.18 15.60
CA GLN A 87 -13.43 -0.68 16.21
C GLN A 87 -12.74 -0.01 17.41
N PRO A 88 -13.46 0.18 18.54
CA PRO A 88 -12.93 0.88 19.71
C PRO A 88 -11.72 0.18 20.34
N HIS A 89 -11.53 -1.13 20.10
CA HIS A 89 -10.36 -1.88 20.58
C HIS A 89 -9.04 -1.46 19.90
N LEU A 90 -9.10 -0.76 18.75
CA LEU A 90 -7.92 -0.20 18.09
C LEU A 90 -7.51 1.17 18.64
N GLN A 91 -8.39 1.81 19.42
CA GLN A 91 -8.24 3.19 19.90
C GLN A 91 -7.57 3.27 21.29
N GLY A 92 -7.14 4.48 21.65
CA GLY A 92 -6.69 4.83 23.00
C GLY A 92 -5.24 5.30 23.06
N LYS A 93 -4.87 5.99 24.16
CA LYS A 93 -3.53 6.58 24.37
C LYS A 93 -2.38 5.56 24.36
N LYS A 94 -2.70 4.29 24.56
CA LYS A 94 -1.80 3.12 24.45
C LYS A 94 -2.45 2.03 23.59
N GLY A 95 -3.33 2.44 22.66
CA GLY A 95 -4.00 1.53 21.74
C GLY A 95 -3.03 0.93 20.74
N PRO A 96 -3.35 -0.25 20.17
CA PRO A 96 -2.41 -1.02 19.36
C PRO A 96 -1.98 -0.30 18.07
N VAL A 97 -2.85 0.51 17.44
CA VAL A 97 -2.49 1.26 16.22
C VAL A 97 -1.45 2.34 16.54
N LEU A 98 -1.67 3.12 17.60
CA LEU A 98 -0.73 4.15 18.03
C LEU A 98 0.61 3.52 18.44
N ALA A 99 0.59 2.41 19.18
CA ALA A 99 1.79 1.70 19.60
C ALA A 99 2.61 1.19 18.39
N LEU A 100 1.94 0.57 17.40
CA LEU A 100 2.56 0.08 16.18
C LEU A 100 3.20 1.21 15.37
N LEU A 101 2.45 2.29 15.11
CA LEU A 101 2.97 3.42 14.33
C LEU A 101 4.04 4.21 15.07
N GLN A 102 3.92 4.36 16.40
CA GLN A 102 4.96 4.94 17.22
C GLN A 102 6.26 4.13 17.10
N ALA A 103 6.18 2.81 17.24
CA ALA A 103 7.35 1.94 17.12
C ALA A 103 7.98 2.06 15.72
N TYR A 104 7.17 2.03 14.66
CA TYR A 104 7.67 2.06 13.29
C TYR A 104 8.30 3.42 12.91
N LEU A 105 7.62 4.53 13.19
CA LEU A 105 8.12 5.87 12.87
C LEU A 105 9.35 6.25 13.72
N THR A 106 9.47 5.70 14.93
CA THR A 106 10.69 5.79 15.74
C THR A 106 11.86 5.02 15.10
N MET A 107 11.58 3.85 14.53
CA MET A 107 12.58 3.00 13.88
C MET A 107 13.01 3.56 12.51
N VAL A 108 12.12 4.28 11.82
CA VAL A 108 12.29 4.72 10.45
C VAL A 108 12.02 6.23 10.31
N PRO A 109 13.00 7.09 10.65
CA PRO A 109 12.78 8.54 10.71
C PRO A 109 12.60 9.24 9.36
N ASP A 110 12.92 8.59 8.23
CA ASP A 110 12.71 9.13 6.88
C ASP A 110 11.23 9.10 6.44
N VAL A 111 10.42 8.24 7.06
CA VAL A 111 9.00 8.07 6.72
C VAL A 111 8.19 9.22 7.31
N GLN A 112 7.47 9.92 6.44
CA GLN A 112 6.50 10.93 6.81
C GLN A 112 5.15 10.30 7.12
N TYR A 113 4.52 10.77 8.20
CA TYR A 113 3.21 10.29 8.58
C TYR A 113 2.14 10.76 7.60
N THR A 114 1.26 9.85 7.18
CA THR A 114 -0.02 10.14 6.53
C THR A 114 -1.08 9.17 7.05
N THR A 115 -2.35 9.50 6.88
CA THR A 115 -3.50 8.64 7.24
C THR A 115 -3.44 7.25 6.60
N GLY A 116 -2.77 7.10 5.45
CA GLY A 116 -2.54 5.80 4.82
C GLY A 116 -1.81 4.81 5.73
N LEU A 117 -0.86 5.27 6.55
CA LEU A 117 -0.17 4.41 7.52
C LEU A 117 -1.13 3.91 8.61
N THR A 118 -2.04 4.78 9.08
CA THR A 118 -3.08 4.42 10.06
C THR A 118 -4.04 3.38 9.50
N LEU A 119 -4.47 3.54 8.25
CA LEU A 119 -5.33 2.57 7.56
C LEU A 119 -4.65 1.21 7.42
N ILE A 120 -3.39 1.16 6.98
CA ILE A 120 -2.65 -0.10 6.82
C ILE A 120 -2.41 -0.78 8.18
N ALA A 121 -1.98 -0.01 9.20
CA ALA A 121 -1.73 -0.54 10.53
C ALA A 121 -3.01 -1.10 11.18
N GLY A 122 -4.11 -0.35 11.08
CA GLY A 122 -5.40 -0.79 11.61
C GLY A 122 -5.93 -2.03 10.90
N GLU A 123 -5.86 -2.09 9.56
CA GLU A 123 -6.28 -3.30 8.82
C GLU A 123 -5.48 -4.54 9.26
N LEU A 124 -4.16 -4.44 9.43
CA LEU A 124 -3.37 -5.57 9.96
C LEU A 124 -3.80 -6.01 11.36
N LEU A 125 -4.10 -5.06 12.24
CA LEU A 125 -4.52 -5.32 13.62
C LEU A 125 -5.93 -5.91 13.74
N LEU A 126 -6.74 -5.87 12.68
CA LEU A 126 -8.00 -6.61 12.62
C LEU A 126 -7.80 -8.11 12.41
N HIS A 127 -6.65 -8.54 11.88
CA HIS A 127 -6.37 -9.96 11.58
C HIS A 127 -5.27 -10.58 12.43
N ALA A 128 -4.31 -9.78 12.90
CA ALA A 128 -3.08 -10.26 13.51
C ALA A 128 -2.93 -9.80 14.97
N PRO A 129 -2.28 -10.61 15.83
CA PRO A 129 -1.75 -10.11 17.10
C PRO A 129 -0.82 -8.90 16.88
N GLU A 130 -0.74 -8.02 17.88
CA GLU A 130 -0.09 -6.71 17.76
C GLU A 130 1.37 -6.77 17.27
N GLU A 131 2.20 -7.64 17.85
CA GLU A 131 3.60 -7.76 17.45
C GLU A 131 3.73 -8.40 16.05
N ASP A 132 2.92 -9.41 15.72
CA ASP A 132 2.89 -9.98 14.37
C ASP A 132 2.49 -8.91 13.32
N ALA A 133 1.48 -8.08 13.64
CA ALA A 133 1.05 -6.96 12.81
C ALA A 133 2.21 -5.98 12.56
N PHE A 134 2.97 -5.63 13.59
CA PHE A 134 4.14 -4.73 13.47
C PHE A 134 5.21 -5.29 12.52
N TRP A 135 5.53 -6.58 12.61
CA TRP A 135 6.55 -7.19 11.74
C TRP A 135 6.06 -7.37 10.30
N ILE A 136 4.78 -7.69 10.10
CA ILE A 136 4.16 -7.69 8.77
C ILE A 136 4.20 -6.28 8.18
N PHE A 137 3.75 -5.27 8.93
CA PHE A 137 3.76 -3.86 8.53
C PHE A 137 5.16 -3.41 8.10
N THR A 138 6.15 -3.66 8.95
CA THR A 138 7.56 -3.33 8.67
C THR A 138 8.03 -3.97 7.37
N SER A 139 7.67 -5.24 7.14
CA SER A 139 8.08 -5.92 5.92
C SER A 139 7.38 -5.42 4.66
N VAL A 140 6.09 -5.10 4.73
CA VAL A 140 5.33 -4.49 3.63
C VAL A 140 5.92 -3.11 3.29
N MET A 141 6.23 -2.31 4.30
CA MET A 141 6.84 -1.01 4.11
C MET A 141 8.21 -1.12 3.43
N ASP A 142 9.11 -1.97 3.93
CA ASP A 142 10.43 -2.16 3.34
C ASP A 142 10.39 -2.65 1.89
N THR A 143 9.47 -3.57 1.60
CA THR A 143 9.45 -4.25 0.31
C THR A 143 8.71 -3.44 -0.76
N HIS A 144 7.70 -2.66 -0.36
CA HIS A 144 6.75 -2.10 -1.31
C HIS A 144 6.46 -0.61 -1.08
N LEU A 145 6.17 -0.19 0.16
CA LEU A 145 5.44 1.06 0.37
C LEU A 145 6.26 2.23 0.89
N ARG A 146 7.39 1.99 1.57
CA ARG A 146 8.23 3.05 2.15
C ARG A 146 8.50 4.20 1.18
N PRO A 147 8.82 3.97 -0.12
CA PRO A 147 9.03 5.07 -1.05
C PRO A 147 7.81 5.97 -1.28
N TYR A 148 6.57 5.58 -0.95
CA TYR A 148 5.42 6.48 -1.02
C TYR A 148 5.33 7.47 0.15
N PHE A 149 6.11 7.25 1.20
CA PHE A 149 6.09 8.06 2.42
C PHE A 149 7.44 8.70 2.74
N SER A 150 8.51 8.29 2.07
CA SER A 150 9.84 8.87 2.24
C SER A 150 9.88 10.33 1.79
N SER A 151 10.58 11.16 2.57
CA SER A 151 10.79 12.56 2.24
C SER A 151 11.50 12.70 0.89
N ASN A 152 11.07 13.65 0.04
CA ASN A 152 11.62 13.89 -1.31
C ASN A 152 11.52 12.70 -2.28
N SER A 153 10.69 11.71 -1.99
CA SER A 153 10.44 10.62 -2.92
C SER A 153 9.55 11.07 -4.08
N THR A 154 9.88 10.59 -5.27
CA THR A 154 9.09 10.79 -6.49
C THR A 154 8.33 9.54 -6.89
N GLN A 155 8.30 8.52 -6.02
CA GLN A 155 7.73 7.21 -6.34
C GLN A 155 6.25 7.30 -6.70
N MET A 156 5.48 8.11 -5.96
CA MET A 156 4.06 8.30 -6.23
C MET A 156 3.84 8.87 -7.63
N GLU A 157 4.59 9.91 -8.00
CA GLU A 157 4.48 10.54 -9.32
C GLU A 157 4.88 9.61 -10.46
N VAL A 158 5.93 8.79 -10.26
CA VAL A 158 6.33 7.76 -11.24
C VAL A 158 5.21 6.75 -11.44
N ASP A 159 4.65 6.23 -10.34
CA ASP A 159 3.61 5.20 -10.40
C ASP A 159 2.29 5.77 -10.93
N ALA A 160 1.95 7.00 -10.59
CA ALA A 160 0.79 7.71 -11.11
C ALA A 160 0.89 7.98 -12.62
N THR A 161 2.07 8.38 -13.10
CA THR A 161 2.32 8.56 -14.54
C THR A 161 2.26 7.23 -15.30
N LEU A 162 2.73 6.13 -14.70
CA LEU A 162 2.55 4.82 -15.28
C LEU A 162 1.08 4.40 -15.29
N PHE A 163 0.36 4.71 -14.22
CA PHE A 163 -1.03 4.35 -14.09
C PHE A 163 -1.88 5.08 -15.15
N SER A 164 -1.65 6.37 -15.39
CA SER A 164 -2.35 7.10 -16.45
C SER A 164 -2.16 6.46 -17.84
N ARG A 165 -0.96 5.97 -18.16
CA ARG A 165 -0.69 5.20 -19.38
C ARG A 165 -1.43 3.86 -19.40
N VAL A 166 -1.54 3.18 -18.25
CA VAL A 166 -2.35 1.94 -18.14
C VAL A 166 -3.81 2.25 -18.43
N VAL A 167 -4.36 3.34 -17.88
CA VAL A 167 -5.72 3.78 -18.15
C VAL A 167 -5.90 4.08 -19.64
N GLU A 168 -5.03 4.90 -20.23
CA GLU A 168 -5.10 5.28 -21.66
C GLU A 168 -5.07 4.08 -22.60
N ASN A 169 -4.20 3.09 -22.32
CA ASN A 169 -4.07 1.89 -23.14
C ASN A 169 -5.28 0.94 -23.05
N ASN A 170 -6.05 1.00 -21.97
CA ASN A 170 -7.20 0.12 -21.74
C ASN A 170 -8.54 0.80 -22.02
N ASP A 171 -8.67 2.10 -21.73
CA ASP A 171 -9.84 2.94 -22.00
C ASP A 171 -9.42 4.41 -22.21
N SER A 172 -9.13 4.75 -23.47
CA SER A 172 -8.69 6.10 -23.85
C SER A 172 -9.77 7.18 -23.64
N GLN A 173 -11.06 6.81 -23.71
CA GLN A 173 -12.16 7.73 -23.42
C GLN A 173 -12.15 8.11 -21.93
N LEU A 174 -11.94 7.13 -21.06
CA LEU A 174 -11.87 7.36 -19.62
C LEU A 174 -10.63 8.18 -19.24
N ALA A 175 -9.47 7.86 -19.83
CA ALA A 175 -8.24 8.62 -19.64
C ALA A 175 -8.40 10.10 -20.03
N LYS A 176 -8.99 10.36 -21.21
CA LYS A 176 -9.29 11.72 -21.66
C LYS A 176 -10.23 12.44 -20.67
N LYS A 177 -11.30 11.78 -20.24
CA LYS A 177 -12.26 12.36 -19.30
C LYS A 177 -11.59 12.78 -17.98
N LEU A 178 -10.75 11.91 -17.41
CA LEU A 178 -10.10 12.16 -16.13
C LEU A 178 -9.02 13.24 -16.23
N TYR A 179 -8.08 13.06 -17.15
CA TYR A 179 -6.83 13.81 -17.14
C TYR A 179 -6.88 15.08 -17.99
N VAL A 180 -7.70 15.10 -19.05
CA VAL A 180 -7.79 16.24 -19.96
C VAL A 180 -9.05 17.05 -19.67
N ASP A 181 -10.23 16.44 -19.72
CA ASP A 181 -11.49 17.17 -19.60
C ASP A 181 -11.74 17.67 -18.16
N MET A 182 -11.32 16.89 -17.16
CA MET A 182 -11.47 17.25 -15.73
C MET A 182 -10.18 17.79 -15.09
N GLY A 183 -9.04 17.74 -15.79
CA GLY A 183 -7.76 18.22 -15.26
C GLY A 183 -7.32 17.55 -13.95
N ILE A 184 -7.76 16.32 -13.68
CA ILE A 184 -7.37 15.59 -12.47
C ILE A 184 -5.94 15.11 -12.64
N GLU A 185 -5.05 15.46 -11.71
CA GLU A 185 -3.70 14.92 -11.72
C GLU A 185 -3.72 13.41 -11.42
N PRO A 186 -2.97 12.56 -12.15
CA PRO A 186 -2.94 11.12 -11.89
C PRO A 186 -2.59 10.76 -10.44
N SER A 187 -1.75 11.55 -9.78
CA SER A 187 -1.35 11.32 -8.38
C SER A 187 -2.49 11.58 -7.40
N ALA A 188 -3.44 12.50 -7.70
CA ALA A 188 -4.63 12.70 -6.88
C ALA A 188 -5.55 11.47 -6.85
N VAL A 189 -5.50 10.64 -7.90
CA VAL A 189 -6.20 9.35 -7.96
C VAL A 189 -5.39 8.25 -7.27
N CYS A 190 -4.09 8.14 -7.58
CA CYS A 190 -3.26 7.02 -7.13
C CYS A 190 -2.87 7.11 -5.66
N ALA A 191 -2.62 8.32 -5.13
CA ALA A 191 -2.14 8.51 -3.77
C ALA A 191 -3.06 7.88 -2.70
N PRO A 192 -4.37 8.17 -2.64
CA PRO A 192 -5.25 7.56 -1.64
C PRO A 192 -5.34 6.03 -1.79
N TRP A 193 -5.22 5.50 -3.00
CA TRP A 193 -5.31 4.07 -3.26
C TRP A 193 -4.03 3.31 -2.91
N PHE A 194 -2.89 3.74 -3.46
CA PHE A 194 -1.64 2.98 -3.36
C PHE A 194 -0.98 3.14 -2.00
N SER A 195 -1.08 4.32 -1.38
CA SER A 195 -0.53 4.57 -0.04
C SER A 195 -1.38 4.02 1.11
N ALA A 196 -2.64 3.65 0.84
CA ALA A 196 -3.50 3.00 1.84
C ALA A 196 -3.91 1.58 1.44
N LEU A 197 -3.30 1.01 0.41
CA LEU A 197 -3.65 -0.31 -0.15
C LEU A 197 -5.17 -0.53 -0.31
N PHE A 198 -5.85 0.51 -0.80
CA PHE A 198 -7.31 0.53 -1.04
C PHE A 198 -8.20 0.34 0.19
N VAL A 199 -7.68 0.39 1.42
CA VAL A 199 -8.46 0.17 2.66
C VAL A 199 -9.67 1.12 2.74
N SER A 200 -9.52 2.38 2.36
CA SER A 200 -10.62 3.35 2.38
C SER A 200 -11.59 3.24 1.20
N ALA A 201 -11.16 2.65 0.07
CA ALA A 201 -11.89 2.69 -1.18
C ALA A 201 -12.71 1.42 -1.47
N LEU A 202 -12.42 0.31 -0.79
CA LEU A 202 -13.04 -0.97 -1.05
C LEU A 202 -13.68 -1.54 0.23
N PRO A 203 -14.77 -2.32 0.12
CA PRO A 203 -15.32 -3.00 1.29
C PRO A 203 -14.32 -4.00 1.91
N PRO A 204 -14.40 -4.30 3.22
CA PRO A 204 -13.38 -5.09 3.92
C PRO A 204 -13.07 -6.46 3.28
N GLU A 205 -14.06 -7.18 2.77
CA GLU A 205 -13.83 -8.48 2.11
C GLU A 205 -13.02 -8.36 0.82
N TYR A 206 -13.16 -7.23 0.10
CA TYR A 206 -12.41 -6.93 -1.12
C TYR A 206 -10.99 -6.54 -0.77
N VAL A 207 -10.80 -5.68 0.24
CA VAL A 207 -9.48 -5.29 0.78
C VAL A 207 -8.68 -6.53 1.15
N ASN A 208 -9.28 -7.44 1.93
CA ASN A 208 -8.64 -8.71 2.33
C ASN A 208 -8.13 -9.52 1.14
N ARG A 209 -8.97 -9.68 0.11
CA ARG A 209 -8.61 -10.46 -1.09
C ARG A 209 -7.59 -9.73 -1.97
N VAL A 210 -7.65 -8.41 -2.04
CA VAL A 210 -6.61 -7.59 -2.69
C VAL A 210 -5.28 -7.76 -1.97
N TRP A 211 -5.25 -7.75 -0.65
CA TRP A 211 -4.04 -7.90 0.15
C TRP A 211 -3.42 -9.29 0.03
N ASP A 212 -4.24 -10.35 0.08
CA ASP A 212 -3.79 -11.73 -0.16
C ASP A 212 -2.97 -11.85 -1.45
N LEU A 213 -3.47 -11.25 -2.54
CA LEU A 213 -2.78 -11.27 -3.83
C LEU A 213 -1.67 -10.23 -3.93
N PHE A 214 -1.81 -9.06 -3.30
CA PHE A 214 -0.80 -8.00 -3.34
C PHE A 214 0.51 -8.47 -2.69
N LEU A 215 0.42 -9.15 -1.55
CA LEU A 215 1.58 -9.70 -0.86
C LEU A 215 2.27 -10.82 -1.66
N TYR A 216 1.56 -11.42 -2.62
CA TYR A 216 2.10 -12.43 -3.54
C TYR A 216 2.65 -11.83 -4.84
N GLU A 217 1.90 -10.95 -5.52
CA GLU A 217 2.18 -10.40 -6.86
C GLU A 217 2.97 -9.08 -6.85
N GLY A 218 2.84 -8.32 -5.77
CA GLY A 218 3.47 -7.02 -5.54
C GLY A 218 2.77 -5.86 -6.25
N ILE A 219 3.53 -4.79 -6.48
CA ILE A 219 3.08 -3.50 -7.04
C ILE A 219 2.20 -3.62 -8.32
N PRO A 220 2.45 -4.52 -9.29
CA PRO A 220 1.57 -4.67 -10.46
C PRO A 220 0.09 -4.87 -10.13
N LEU A 221 -0.23 -5.53 -9.01
CA LEU A 221 -1.61 -5.72 -8.63
C LEU A 221 -2.30 -4.40 -8.28
N LEU A 222 -1.60 -3.42 -7.69
CA LEU A 222 -2.19 -2.12 -7.33
C LEU A 222 -2.72 -1.39 -8.57
N PHE A 223 -1.99 -1.45 -9.68
CA PHE A 223 -2.41 -0.87 -10.96
C PHE A 223 -3.64 -1.58 -11.53
N ARG A 224 -3.67 -2.91 -11.44
CA ARG A 224 -4.82 -3.73 -11.87
C ARG A 224 -6.07 -3.39 -11.07
N VAL A 225 -5.93 -3.31 -9.75
CA VAL A 225 -7.03 -2.98 -8.82
C VAL A 225 -7.50 -1.54 -9.05
N GLY A 226 -6.59 -0.57 -9.18
CA GLY A 226 -6.95 0.81 -9.48
C GLY A 226 -7.74 0.95 -10.78
N PHE A 227 -7.33 0.24 -11.85
CA PHE A 227 -8.08 0.25 -13.11
C PHE A 227 -9.43 -0.48 -12.99
N ALA A 228 -9.52 -1.53 -12.18
CA ALA A 228 -10.79 -2.19 -11.90
C ALA A 228 -11.77 -1.24 -11.20
N VAL A 229 -11.32 -0.45 -10.21
CA VAL A 229 -12.13 0.59 -9.57
C VAL A 229 -12.61 1.63 -10.59
N LEU A 230 -11.70 2.14 -11.44
CA LEU A 230 -12.07 3.05 -12.54
C LEU A 230 -13.13 2.46 -13.48
N THR A 231 -13.02 1.17 -13.79
CA THR A 231 -13.97 0.46 -14.65
C THR A 231 -15.34 0.36 -13.99
N CYS A 232 -15.40 0.08 -12.68
CA CYS A 232 -16.65 0.03 -11.91
C CYS A 232 -17.34 1.40 -11.85
N CYS A 233 -16.56 2.48 -11.69
CA CYS A 233 -17.07 3.85 -11.61
C CYS A 233 -17.24 4.53 -12.99
N ARG A 234 -16.96 3.82 -14.09
CA ARG A 234 -16.84 4.39 -15.44
C ARG A 234 -18.05 5.24 -15.84
N ARG A 235 -19.26 4.73 -15.61
CA ARG A 235 -20.50 5.42 -16.01
C ARG A 235 -20.64 6.76 -15.28
N GLN A 236 -20.34 6.77 -13.99
CA GLN A 236 -20.43 7.93 -13.11
C GLN A 236 -19.36 8.96 -13.49
N ILE A 237 -18.13 8.51 -13.75
CA ILE A 237 -17.03 9.39 -14.18
C ILE A 237 -17.37 10.09 -15.50
N LEU A 238 -17.87 9.35 -16.50
CA LEU A 238 -18.21 9.95 -17.80
C LEU A 238 -19.36 10.96 -17.70
N GLY A 239 -20.33 10.72 -16.80
CA GLY A 239 -21.46 11.60 -16.54
C GLY A 239 -21.13 12.79 -15.63
N ALA A 240 -20.00 12.77 -14.91
CA ALA A 240 -19.64 13.83 -13.97
C ALA A 240 -19.24 15.13 -14.67
N THR A 241 -19.48 16.24 -13.99
CA THR A 241 -19.18 17.61 -14.46
C THR A 241 -18.18 18.34 -13.57
N SER A 242 -17.69 17.70 -12.51
CA SER A 242 -16.71 18.27 -11.56
C SER A 242 -15.66 17.22 -11.19
N SER A 243 -14.41 17.66 -11.06
CA SER A 243 -13.28 16.85 -10.60
C SER A 243 -13.48 16.33 -9.18
N ASP A 244 -14.03 17.16 -8.28
CA ASP A 244 -14.21 16.79 -6.87
C ASP A 244 -15.20 15.64 -6.72
N VAL A 245 -16.28 15.67 -7.51
CA VAL A 245 -17.28 14.60 -7.55
C VAL A 245 -16.67 13.30 -8.08
N VAL A 246 -15.81 13.38 -9.09
CA VAL A 246 -15.08 12.20 -9.59
C VAL A 246 -14.16 11.64 -8.52
N LEU A 247 -13.36 12.48 -7.85
CA LEU A 247 -12.46 12.04 -6.78
C LEU A 247 -13.24 11.39 -5.63
N ASP A 248 -14.39 11.93 -5.26
CA ASP A 248 -15.28 11.32 -4.27
C ASP A 248 -15.79 9.94 -4.72
N TYR A 249 -16.26 9.78 -5.96
CA TYR A 249 -16.65 8.46 -6.49
C TYR A 249 -15.52 7.43 -6.48
N LEU A 250 -14.28 7.88 -6.62
CA LEU A 250 -13.10 7.03 -6.63
C LEU A 250 -12.62 6.66 -5.21
N GLN A 251 -12.82 7.56 -4.25
CA GLN A 251 -12.52 7.30 -2.84
C GLN A 251 -13.64 6.52 -2.15
N HIS A 252 -14.89 6.70 -2.57
CA HIS A 252 -16.07 6.06 -1.99
C HIS A 252 -16.98 5.41 -3.05
N PRO A 253 -16.49 4.43 -3.85
CA PRO A 253 -17.33 3.71 -4.80
C PRO A 253 -18.55 3.09 -4.12
N SER A 254 -19.74 3.30 -4.68
CA SER A 254 -20.94 2.65 -4.17
C SER A 254 -20.82 1.13 -4.30
N PRO A 255 -21.19 0.32 -3.28
CA PRO A 255 -21.11 -1.13 -3.34
C PRO A 255 -21.86 -1.73 -4.54
N GLY A 256 -22.93 -1.09 -5.01
CA GLY A 256 -23.69 -1.53 -6.19
C GLY A 256 -22.98 -1.33 -7.53
N TRP A 257 -21.85 -0.61 -7.56
CA TRP A 257 -21.04 -0.43 -8.78
C TRP A 257 -19.94 -1.48 -8.90
N LEU A 258 -19.57 -2.12 -7.79
CA LEU A 258 -18.58 -3.19 -7.77
C LEU A 258 -19.23 -4.52 -8.22
N PRO A 259 -18.45 -5.46 -8.77
CA PRO A 259 -18.90 -6.85 -8.92
C PRO A 259 -19.41 -7.39 -7.58
N SER A 260 -20.38 -8.29 -7.58
CA SER A 260 -21.04 -8.77 -6.37
C SER A 260 -20.15 -9.59 -5.41
N THR A 261 -18.96 -10.00 -5.84
CA THR A 261 -18.02 -10.79 -5.05
C THR A 261 -16.59 -10.25 -5.20
N PRO A 262 -15.75 -10.40 -4.18
CA PRO A 262 -14.32 -10.09 -4.27
C PRO A 262 -13.63 -10.84 -5.42
N GLU A 263 -13.99 -12.10 -5.69
CA GLU A 263 -13.45 -12.90 -6.79
C GLU A 263 -13.83 -12.32 -8.15
N GLY A 264 -15.08 -11.85 -8.31
CA GLY A 264 -15.52 -11.15 -9.52
C GLY A 264 -14.72 -9.86 -9.75
N PHE A 265 -14.48 -9.09 -8.69
CA PHE A 265 -13.66 -7.87 -8.73
C PHE A 265 -12.19 -8.17 -9.07
N LEU A 266 -11.60 -9.21 -8.48
CA LEU A 266 -10.25 -9.62 -8.82
C LEU A 266 -10.16 -10.15 -10.25
N SER A 267 -11.17 -10.89 -10.74
CA SER A 267 -11.22 -11.29 -12.15
C SER A 267 -11.23 -10.08 -13.09
N LEU A 268 -11.97 -9.03 -12.74
CA LEU A 268 -11.94 -7.75 -13.46
C LEU A 268 -10.54 -7.12 -13.43
N ALA A 269 -9.89 -7.06 -12.27
CA ALA A 269 -8.53 -6.54 -12.13
C ALA A 269 -7.49 -7.33 -12.98
N HIS A 270 -7.60 -8.66 -13.05
CA HIS A 270 -6.70 -9.47 -13.87
C HIS A 270 -6.97 -9.37 -15.37
N SER A 271 -8.15 -8.88 -15.78
CA SER A 271 -8.49 -8.68 -17.19
C SER A 271 -7.75 -7.50 -17.84
N VAL A 272 -7.14 -6.63 -17.03
CA VAL A 272 -6.38 -5.45 -17.48
C VAL A 272 -5.22 -5.87 -18.39
N LYS A 273 -5.13 -5.23 -19.56
CA LYS A 273 -4.06 -5.45 -20.54
C LYS A 273 -2.78 -4.76 -20.05
N MET A 274 -2.02 -5.50 -19.28
CA MET A 274 -0.72 -5.08 -18.75
C MET A 274 0.14 -6.32 -18.53
N LYS A 275 1.42 -6.25 -18.90
CA LYS A 275 2.41 -7.29 -18.58
C LYS A 275 3.23 -6.83 -17.38
N ASP A 276 3.26 -7.64 -16.33
CA ASP A 276 3.89 -7.29 -15.06
C ASP A 276 5.39 -7.00 -15.21
N ASP A 277 6.10 -7.78 -16.03
CA ASP A 277 7.54 -7.59 -16.26
C ASP A 277 7.85 -6.28 -17.00
N ASP A 278 7.01 -5.91 -17.98
CA ASP A 278 7.17 -4.67 -18.71
C ASP A 278 6.87 -3.46 -17.83
N MET A 279 5.83 -3.56 -16.97
CA MET A 279 5.53 -2.53 -15.98
C MET A 279 6.70 -2.35 -15.02
N ARG A 280 7.21 -3.44 -14.42
CA ARG A 280 8.35 -3.40 -13.49
C ARG A 280 9.59 -2.76 -14.13
N LYS A 281 9.92 -3.14 -15.36
CA LYS A 281 11.04 -2.55 -16.11
C LYS A 281 10.82 -1.06 -16.38
N THR A 282 9.62 -0.66 -16.77
CA THR A 282 9.31 0.75 -17.08
C THR A 282 9.34 1.60 -15.82
N ARG A 283 8.82 1.08 -14.70
CA ARG A 283 8.87 1.70 -13.37
C ARG A 283 10.30 2.01 -12.94
N LEU A 284 11.19 1.02 -12.98
CA LEU A 284 12.61 1.22 -12.64
C LEU A 284 13.30 2.23 -13.54
N LYS A 285 12.99 2.23 -14.85
CA LYS A 285 13.55 3.21 -15.79
C LYS A 285 13.09 4.64 -15.48
N MET A 286 11.80 4.82 -15.19
CA MET A 286 11.24 6.13 -14.87
C MET A 286 11.77 6.66 -13.53
N GLU A 287 11.86 5.82 -12.50
CA GLU A 287 12.51 6.18 -11.23
C GLU A 287 13.95 6.66 -11.44
N ALA A 288 14.74 5.93 -12.22
CA ALA A 288 16.12 6.31 -12.51
C ALA A 288 16.22 7.62 -13.29
N GLN A 289 15.30 7.87 -14.22
CA GLN A 289 15.24 9.12 -14.98
C GLN A 289 14.93 10.32 -14.08
N VAL A 290 13.91 10.22 -13.23
CA VAL A 290 13.51 11.31 -12.33
C VAL A 290 14.63 11.62 -11.32
N LYS A 291 15.29 10.59 -10.75
CA LYS A 291 16.44 10.78 -9.86
C LYS A 291 17.60 11.54 -10.55
N ARG A 292 17.89 11.24 -11.81
CA ARG A 292 18.92 11.95 -12.59
C ARG A 292 18.56 13.41 -12.82
N GLN A 293 17.30 13.70 -13.13
CA GLN A 293 16.83 15.08 -13.35
C GLN A 293 16.90 15.92 -12.07
N ALA A 294 16.51 15.36 -10.92
CA ALA A 294 16.63 16.04 -9.63
C ALA A 294 18.09 16.36 -9.26
N GLN A 295 19.01 15.43 -9.50
CA GLN A 295 20.44 15.64 -9.26
C GLN A 295 21.06 16.71 -10.20
N ALA A 296 20.61 16.78 -11.45
CA ALA A 296 21.08 17.79 -12.40
C ALA A 296 20.60 19.21 -12.07
N GLN A 297 19.48 19.36 -11.36
CA GLN A 297 18.91 20.65 -10.96
C GLN A 297 19.44 21.18 -9.62
N THR A 298 20.22 20.38 -8.88
CA THR A 298 20.85 20.83 -7.62
C THR A 298 22.12 21.64 -7.95
N PRO A 299 22.22 22.94 -7.60
CA PRO A 299 23.41 23.73 -7.90
C PRO A 299 24.64 23.13 -7.20
N ARG A 300 25.74 22.93 -7.93
CA ARG A 300 27.05 22.61 -7.31
C ARG A 300 27.47 23.81 -6.47
N HIS A 301 27.37 23.71 -5.14
CA HIS A 301 27.99 24.69 -4.26
C HIS A 301 29.50 24.70 -4.53
N LEU A 302 30.00 25.85 -4.99
CA LEU A 302 31.43 26.14 -5.11
C LEU A 302 32.08 26.04 -3.72
N PRO A 303 33.27 25.42 -3.59
CA PRO A 303 33.95 25.35 -2.31
C PRO A 303 34.36 26.77 -1.88
N ILE A 304 33.81 27.22 -0.74
CA ILE A 304 34.23 28.45 -0.09
C ILE A 304 35.63 28.20 0.48
N THR A 305 36.65 28.71 -0.19
CA THR A 305 38.00 28.83 0.37
C THR A 305 37.98 29.92 1.43
N THR A 306 37.87 29.55 2.71
CA THR A 306 38.18 30.47 3.82
C THR A 306 39.65 30.31 4.20
N SER A 307 40.52 31.13 3.61
CA SER A 307 41.85 31.38 4.17
C SER A 307 41.71 32.34 5.35
N ILE A 308 41.67 31.80 6.57
CA ILE A 308 41.75 32.59 7.80
C ILE A 308 43.24 32.87 8.07
N SER A 309 43.68 34.08 7.77
CA SER A 309 44.95 34.64 8.25
C SER A 309 44.76 35.22 9.65
N LEU A 310 45.43 34.65 10.65
CA LEU A 310 45.52 35.16 12.02
C LEU A 310 46.45 36.39 12.07
N PRO A 311 46.12 37.46 12.84
CA PRO A 311 47.09 38.48 13.19
C PRO A 311 48.04 37.94 14.28
N ARG A 312 49.34 38.14 14.08
CA ARG A 312 50.35 38.01 15.15
C ARG A 312 50.36 39.29 15.97
N SER A 313 50.29 39.09 17.30
CA SER A 313 50.72 39.93 18.43
C SER A 313 50.38 41.42 18.40
#